data_AF-A0A0N4W093-F1
#
_entry.id   AF-A0A0N4W093-F1
#
_cell.length_a   1.000
_cell.length_b   1.000
_cell.length_c   1.000
_cell.angle_alpha   90.00
_cell.angle_beta   90.00
_cell.angle_gamma   90.00
#
_symmetry.space_group_name_H-M   'P 1'
#
loop_
_entity.id
_entity.type
_entity.pdbx_description
1 polymer ?
#
loop_
_entity_poly.entity_id
_entity_poly.type
_entity_poly.pdbx_seq_one_letter_code
_entity_poly.pdbx_strand_id
1 'polypeptide(L)'
;LVLTENGEIDTSTVIPLIDGGTEGFKGNARVIYPRMSACIDCTLDLFPPQVNYPLCTIAHTPRLPEHCVEYVKVIQWTEEGPFNGASLDADDPEHVDWVLQKASERAQSF
;
A
#
# COMPACT_ATOMS: atom_id res chain seq x y z
N LEU A 1 22.36 -17.56 6.72
CA LEU A 1 22.37 -18.99 6.31
C LEU A 1 23.78 -19.34 5.93
N VAL A 2 24.32 -20.32 6.62
CA VAL A 2 25.68 -20.80 6.38
C VAL A 2 25.61 -21.96 5.39
N LEU A 3 26.54 -21.98 4.44
CA LEU A 3 26.76 -23.14 3.59
C LEU A 3 27.84 -24.00 4.24
N THR A 4 27.68 -25.32 4.18
CA THR A 4 28.72 -26.28 4.58
C THR A 4 29.89 -26.20 3.59
N GLU A 5 31.02 -26.82 3.94
CA GLU A 5 32.21 -26.89 3.06
C GLU A 5 31.91 -27.55 1.71
N ASN A 6 30.84 -28.36 1.63
CA ASN A 6 30.40 -29.03 0.41
C ASN A 6 29.38 -28.19 -0.41
N GLY A 7 29.05 -26.97 0.04
CA GLY A 7 28.08 -26.09 -0.62
C GLY A 7 26.61 -26.40 -0.29
N GLU A 8 26.34 -27.33 0.64
CA GLU A 8 24.99 -27.63 1.12
C GLU A 8 24.54 -26.62 2.18
N ILE A 9 23.24 -26.51 2.44
CA ILE A 9 22.70 -25.61 3.46
C ILE A 9 22.92 -26.25 4.85
N ASP A 10 23.54 -25.52 5.78
CA ASP A 10 23.55 -25.91 7.19
C ASP A 10 22.17 -25.66 7.81
N THR A 11 21.39 -26.73 7.96
CA THR A 11 20.01 -26.70 8.46
C THR A 11 19.89 -26.18 9.89
N SER A 12 20.95 -26.24 10.70
CA SER A 12 20.95 -25.67 12.06
C SER A 12 20.85 -24.14 12.05
N THR A 13 21.22 -23.51 10.92
CA THR A 13 21.15 -22.06 10.71
C THR A 13 19.85 -21.61 10.04
N VAL A 14 18.97 -22.55 9.68
CA VAL A 14 17.68 -22.26 9.09
C VAL A 14 16.72 -21.85 10.20
N ILE A 15 16.27 -20.59 10.15
CA ILE A 15 15.22 -20.06 11.02
C ILE A 15 13.91 -20.12 10.24
N PRO A 16 12.96 -21.00 10.58
CA PRO A 16 11.67 -21.07 9.89
C PRO A 16 10.89 -19.77 10.09
N LEU A 17 10.25 -19.29 9.02
CA LEU A 17 9.35 -18.15 9.02
C LEU A 17 7.92 -18.65 8.79
N ILE A 18 7.01 -18.33 9.71
CA ILE A 18 5.58 -18.54 9.51
C ILE A 18 4.98 -17.18 9.15
N ASP A 19 4.41 -17.10 7.95
CA ASP A 19 3.82 -15.87 7.42
C ASP A 19 2.31 -16.06 7.22
N GLY A 20 1.53 -15.05 7.59
CA GLY A 20 0.08 -15.07 7.49
C GLY A 20 -0.46 -13.69 7.10
N GLY A 21 -1.49 -13.69 6.25
CA GLY A 21 -2.13 -12.48 5.74
C GLY A 21 -3.66 -12.60 5.78
N THR A 22 -4.35 -11.46 5.89
CA THR A 22 -5.82 -11.40 5.91
C THR A 22 -6.33 -10.12 5.24
N GLU A 23 -7.39 -10.23 4.45
CA GLU A 23 -8.12 -9.12 3.84
C GLU A 23 -9.63 -9.45 3.85
N GLY A 24 -10.40 -8.75 4.69
CA GLY A 24 -11.81 -9.05 4.90
C GLY A 24 -12.04 -10.49 5.36
N PHE A 25 -12.76 -11.28 4.55
CA PHE A 25 -13.06 -12.70 4.82
C PHE A 25 -12.08 -13.69 4.17
N LYS A 26 -11.01 -13.20 3.54
CA LYS A 26 -9.97 -14.03 2.92
C LYS A 26 -8.71 -13.98 3.76
N GLY A 27 -7.98 -15.08 3.78
CA GLY A 27 -6.67 -15.13 4.41
C GLY A 27 -5.82 -16.28 3.87
N ASN A 28 -4.53 -16.23 4.17
CA ASN A 28 -3.55 -17.24 3.83
C ASN A 28 -2.57 -17.44 4.98
N ALA A 29 -1.99 -18.64 5.05
CA ALA A 29 -0.87 -18.94 5.92
C ALA A 29 0.14 -19.77 5.13
N ARG A 30 1.43 -19.55 5.37
CA ARG A 30 2.52 -20.31 4.74
C ARG A 30 3.70 -20.46 5.70
N VAL A 31 4.44 -21.55 5.51
CA VAL A 31 5.69 -21.81 6.22
C VAL A 31 6.83 -21.70 5.21
N ILE A 32 7.82 -20.89 5.54
CA ILE A 32 9.00 -20.63 4.72
C ILE A 32 10.22 -21.17 5.46
N TYR A 33 10.93 -22.09 4.83
CA TYR A 33 12.26 -22.51 5.20
C TYR A 33 13.26 -21.82 4.26
N PRO A 34 13.98 -20.78 4.72
CA PRO A 34 14.88 -20.03 3.87
C PRO A 34 15.84 -20.92 3.07
N ARG A 35 15.94 -20.69 1.75
CA ARG A 35 16.74 -21.47 0.78
C ARG A 35 16.31 -22.93 0.55
N MET A 36 15.26 -23.42 1.22
CA MET A 36 14.75 -24.79 1.08
C MET A 36 13.33 -24.83 0.49
N SER A 37 12.45 -23.91 0.88
CA SER A 37 11.13 -23.73 0.28
C SER A 37 11.06 -22.42 -0.51
N ALA A 38 9.97 -22.21 -1.25
CA ALA A 38 9.67 -20.92 -1.85
C ALA A 38 9.64 -19.82 -0.77
N CYS A 39 10.34 -18.72 -1.01
CA CYS A 39 10.32 -17.54 -0.13
C CYS A 39 9.21 -16.57 -0.56
N ILE A 40 9.14 -15.39 0.09
CA ILE A 40 8.21 -14.32 -0.27
C ILE A 40 8.42 -13.90 -1.73
N ASP A 41 9.67 -13.63 -2.14
CA ASP A 41 9.97 -13.19 -3.52
C ASP A 41 9.60 -14.25 -4.56
N CYS A 42 9.74 -15.55 -4.26
CA CYS A 42 9.30 -16.61 -5.16
C CYS A 42 7.79 -16.61 -5.43
N THR A 43 7.01 -15.96 -4.56
CA THR A 43 5.54 -15.92 -4.61
C THR A 43 4.99 -14.50 -4.65
N LEU A 44 5.82 -13.53 -5.05
CA LEU A 44 5.46 -12.11 -5.06
C LEU A 44 4.29 -11.82 -6.00
N ASP A 45 4.19 -12.57 -7.10
CA ASP A 45 3.09 -12.45 -8.08
C ASP A 45 1.73 -12.95 -7.55
N LEU A 46 1.69 -13.59 -6.37
CA LEU A 46 0.43 -13.97 -5.72
C LEU A 46 -0.23 -12.80 -4.97
N PHE A 47 0.51 -11.71 -4.70
CA PHE A 47 -0.08 -10.51 -4.13
C PHE A 47 -0.95 -9.81 -5.19
N PRO A 48 -2.11 -9.26 -4.80
CA PRO A 48 -2.97 -8.57 -5.74
C PRO A 48 -2.25 -7.33 -6.31
N PRO A 49 -2.59 -6.90 -7.54
CA PRO A 49 -2.05 -5.67 -8.09
C PRO A 49 -2.46 -4.48 -7.21
N GLN A 50 -1.49 -3.60 -6.90
CA GLN A 50 -1.78 -2.37 -6.18
C GLN A 50 -2.64 -1.45 -7.05
N VAL A 51 -3.68 -0.86 -6.45
CA VAL A 51 -4.52 0.12 -7.13
C VAL A 51 -3.73 1.43 -7.25
N ASN A 52 -3.53 1.90 -8.48
CA ASN A 52 -2.89 3.18 -8.76
C ASN A 52 -3.72 3.93 -9.81
N TYR A 53 -4.06 5.19 -9.53
CA TYR A 53 -4.85 6.02 -10.43
C TYR A 53 -3.94 6.88 -11.30
N PRO A 54 -4.09 6.87 -12.65
CA PRO A 54 -3.28 7.70 -13.52
C PRO A 54 -3.43 9.19 -13.20
N LEU A 55 -2.31 9.92 -13.18
CA LEU A 55 -2.30 11.36 -12.84
C LEU A 55 -3.25 12.19 -13.73
N CYS A 56 -3.30 11.89 -15.03
CA CYS A 56 -4.21 12.55 -15.97
C CYS A 56 -5.69 12.33 -15.62
N THR A 57 -6.03 11.19 -15.02
CA THR A 57 -7.41 10.86 -14.61
C THR A 57 -7.79 11.68 -13.39
N ILE A 58 -6.99 11.66 -12.33
CA ILE A 58 -7.30 12.41 -11.10
C ILE A 58 -7.27 13.94 -11.32
N ALA A 59 -6.37 14.43 -12.17
CA ALA A 59 -6.22 15.86 -12.45
C ALA A 59 -7.33 16.43 -13.34
N HIS A 60 -7.76 15.70 -14.37
CA HIS A 60 -8.60 16.29 -15.42
C HIS A 60 -9.90 15.54 -15.72
N THR A 61 -9.95 14.23 -15.49
CA THR A 61 -11.11 13.40 -15.87
C THR A 61 -11.52 12.44 -14.74
N PRO A 62 -11.85 12.95 -13.54
CA PRO A 62 -12.35 12.10 -12.47
C PRO A 62 -13.67 11.44 -12.89
N ARG A 63 -13.88 10.20 -12.47
CA ARG A 63 -15.05 9.37 -12.84
C ARG A 63 -15.63 8.58 -11.67
N LEU A 64 -14.85 8.47 -10.60
CA LEU A 64 -15.18 7.76 -9.38
C LEU A 64 -14.88 8.68 -8.19
N PRO A 65 -15.57 8.54 -7.06
CA PRO A 65 -15.33 9.36 -5.87
C PRO A 65 -13.88 9.24 -5.36
N GLU A 66 -13.26 8.08 -5.49
CA GLU A 66 -11.86 7.82 -5.12
C GLU A 66 -10.90 8.71 -5.91
N HIS A 67 -11.20 9.04 -7.17
CA HIS A 67 -10.38 9.96 -7.97
C HIS A 67 -10.41 11.38 -7.41
N CYS A 68 -11.52 11.79 -6.79
CA CYS A 68 -11.64 13.11 -6.16
C CYS A 68 -10.83 13.16 -4.86
N VAL A 69 -10.93 12.11 -4.03
CA VAL A 69 -10.13 12.00 -2.80
C VAL A 69 -8.64 11.94 -3.11
N GLU A 70 -8.23 11.15 -4.10
CA GLU A 70 -6.81 11.02 -4.47
C GLU A 70 -6.25 12.33 -5.07
N TYR A 71 -7.05 13.09 -5.83
CA TYR A 71 -6.66 14.43 -6.28
C TYR A 71 -6.36 15.35 -5.10
N VAL A 72 -7.24 15.38 -4.09
CA VAL A 72 -7.04 16.23 -2.92
C VAL A 72 -5.77 15.85 -2.18
N LYS A 73 -5.59 14.55 -1.94
CA LYS A 73 -4.44 13.98 -1.23
C LYS A 73 -3.11 14.25 -1.93
N VAL A 74 -3.04 14.05 -3.25
CA VAL A 74 -1.76 14.07 -3.99
C VAL A 74 -1.43 15.44 -4.56
N ILE A 75 -2.43 16.24 -4.91
CA ILE A 75 -2.25 17.53 -5.60
C ILE A 75 -2.68 18.68 -4.70
N GLN A 76 -3.98 18.76 -4.36
CA GLN A 76 -4.56 19.96 -3.76
C GLN A 76 -4.01 20.28 -2.36
N TRP A 77 -3.74 19.26 -1.55
CA TRP A 77 -3.16 19.43 -0.21
C TRP A 77 -1.82 20.19 -0.28
N THR A 78 -0.95 19.77 -1.19
CA THR A 78 0.37 20.39 -1.39
C THR A 78 0.25 21.80 -1.96
N GLU A 79 -0.71 22.03 -2.86
CA GLU A 79 -0.92 23.34 -3.50
C GLU A 79 -1.51 24.38 -2.54
N GLU A 80 -2.51 24.01 -1.73
CA GLU A 80 -3.17 24.93 -0.80
C GLU A 80 -2.43 25.07 0.54
N GLY A 81 -1.62 24.09 0.92
CA GLY A 81 -0.86 24.09 2.17
C GLY A 81 -1.71 24.33 3.43
N PRO A 82 -2.82 23.57 3.64
CA PRO A 82 -3.68 23.75 4.80
C PRO A 82 -2.90 23.45 6.10
N PHE A 83 -3.47 23.83 7.25
CA PHE A 83 -2.88 23.56 8.57
C PHE A 83 -1.43 24.06 8.70
N ASN A 84 -1.15 25.28 8.18
CA ASN A 84 0.17 25.90 8.14
C ASN A 84 1.22 25.09 7.34
N GLY A 85 0.79 24.41 6.27
CA GLY A 85 1.66 23.59 5.42
C GLY A 85 2.09 22.28 6.07
N ALA A 86 1.33 21.78 7.04
CA ALA A 86 1.55 20.46 7.60
C ALA A 86 1.40 19.38 6.51
N SER A 87 2.09 18.25 6.68
CA SER A 87 1.84 17.07 5.86
C SER A 87 0.48 16.47 6.23
N LEU A 88 -0.20 15.85 5.25
CA LEU A 88 -1.47 15.17 5.50
C LEU A 88 -1.26 14.02 6.51
N ASP A 89 -1.95 14.13 7.63
CA ASP A 89 -2.08 13.08 8.64
C ASP A 89 -3.45 12.41 8.48
N ALA A 90 -3.46 11.12 8.12
CA ALA A 90 -4.69 10.36 7.91
C ALA A 90 -5.33 9.87 9.23
N ASP A 91 -4.64 10.03 10.35
CA ASP A 91 -5.14 9.72 11.69
C ASP A 91 -5.67 10.98 12.43
N ASP A 92 -5.50 12.17 11.86
CA ASP A 92 -6.06 13.43 12.38
C ASP A 92 -7.47 13.67 11.80
N PRO A 93 -8.52 13.73 12.64
CA PRO A 93 -9.88 13.99 12.17
C PRO A 93 -10.06 15.31 11.41
N GLU A 94 -9.36 16.39 11.81
CA GLU A 94 -9.49 17.69 11.15
C GLU A 94 -8.92 17.65 9.72
N HIS A 95 -7.82 16.92 9.54
CA HIS A 95 -7.23 16.69 8.23
C HIS A 95 -8.14 15.85 7.34
N VAL A 96 -8.70 14.76 7.87
CA VAL A 96 -9.62 13.88 7.12
C VAL A 96 -10.89 14.63 6.72
N ASP A 97 -11.46 15.43 7.63
CA ASP A 97 -12.64 16.25 7.35
C ASP A 97 -12.37 17.29 6.27
N TRP A 98 -11.20 17.93 6.29
CA TRP A 98 -10.77 18.86 5.24
C TRP A 98 -10.68 18.16 3.88
N VAL A 99 -10.07 16.98 3.83
CA VAL A 99 -9.98 16.18 2.61
C VAL A 99 -11.36 15.80 2.08
N LEU A 100 -12.26 15.35 2.96
CA LEU A 100 -13.64 15.01 2.62
C LEU A 100 -14.39 16.20 2.02
N GLN A 101 -14.27 17.38 2.64
CA GLN A 101 -14.92 18.60 2.15
C GLN A 101 -14.43 18.94 0.73
N LYS A 102 -13.12 19.03 0.54
CA LYS A 102 -12.52 19.38 -0.76
C LYS A 102 -12.82 18.34 -1.84
N ALA A 103 -12.79 17.06 -1.48
CA ALA A 103 -13.11 15.98 -2.41
C ALA A 103 -14.59 16.06 -2.83
N SER A 104 -15.49 16.42 -1.91
CA SER A 104 -16.92 16.59 -2.18
C SER A 104 -17.19 17.81 -3.08
N GLU A 105 -16.51 18.94 -2.85
CA GLU A 105 -16.57 20.12 -3.71
C GLU A 105 -16.12 19.78 -5.14
N ARG A 106 -15.00 19.05 -5.26
CA ARG A 106 -14.53 18.56 -6.56
C ARG A 106 -15.52 17.63 -7.23
N ALA A 107 -16.06 16.65 -6.51
CA ALA A 107 -17.02 15.69 -7.04
C ALA A 107 -18.28 16.38 -7.61
N GLN A 108 -18.71 17.51 -7.05
CA GLN A 108 -19.86 18.28 -7.56
C GLN A 108 -19.55 19.05 -8.86
N SER A 109 -18.28 19.25 -9.18
CA SER A 109 -17.85 19.99 -10.39
C SER A 109 -17.69 19.13 -11.64
N PHE A 110 -17.92 17.82 -11.55
CA PHE A 110 -17.82 16.82 -12.63
C PHE A 110 -19.08 15.95 -12.68
#